data_AF-A0AA35J7S1-F1
#
_entry.id   AF-A0AA35J7S1-F1
#
_cell.length_a   1.000
_cell.length_b   1.000
_cell.length_c   1.000
_cell.angle_alpha   90.00
_cell.angle_beta   90.00
_cell.angle_gamma   90.00
#
_symmetry.space_group_name_H-M   'P 1'
#
loop_
_entity.id
_entity.type
_entity.pdbx_description
1 polymer ?
#
loop_
_entity_poly.entity_id
_entity_poly.type
_entity_poly.pdbx_seq_one_letter_code
_entity_poly.pdbx_strand_id
1 'polypeptide(L)'
;MAPNVVTLTGFAFILINVLTVFYYDPNLNADSPRWTCFSYALGVFLYQTFDGCDGVHARRINQSGPLGELFDHSIDAINSTLSIFIFASVTGMGFSYRLMLSQFAMLTNFYLSTWEEYHTHTLYLSEFSGPVEGILIVCVVFVLTGIYGKQTIWHTYLFTITVGDKVIDVDTLDVVFSLSVFGLVLNALSAKRNVDKYYRNSTSSTNNMTQIEQGSAIKGLLPFFAYFASIALLVWMQPRFITLAFILSIGFTGAFTVGRIIVCHLTKQDFPMFNAPMLIPLCQLVLYKICQVAWGIEVDRIVYALSWLGFGLSLGVHIMFMNEIIHEFTEYLDVYALSIKHSKLT
;
A
#
# COMPACT_ATOMS: atom_id res chain seq x y z
N MET A 1 27.96 -4.11 -3.76
CA MET A 1 26.72 -3.64 -3.10
C MET A 1 25.70 -4.76 -3.18
N ALA A 2 25.09 -5.14 -2.05
CA ALA A 2 24.01 -6.12 -2.04
C ALA A 2 22.74 -5.54 -2.70
N PRO A 3 21.91 -6.33 -3.39
CA PRO A 3 20.69 -5.84 -4.03
C PRO A 3 19.76 -5.10 -3.08
N ASN A 4 19.53 -5.63 -1.87
CA ASN A 4 18.68 -5.02 -0.85
C ASN A 4 19.16 -3.62 -0.40
N VAL A 5 20.45 -3.30 -0.58
CA VAL A 5 20.96 -1.94 -0.32
C VAL A 5 20.51 -0.97 -1.41
N VAL A 6 20.35 -1.44 -2.65
CA VAL A 6 19.76 -0.64 -3.74
C VAL A 6 18.31 -0.29 -3.40
N THR A 7 17.51 -1.28 -2.99
CA THR A 7 16.13 -1.10 -2.51
C THR A 7 16.06 -0.06 -1.39
N LEU A 8 16.89 -0.20 -0.34
CA LEU A 8 16.92 0.76 0.78
C LEU A 8 17.37 2.17 0.37
N THR A 9 18.30 2.27 -0.58
CA THR A 9 18.76 3.56 -1.09
C THR A 9 17.64 4.26 -1.86
N GLY A 10 16.87 3.52 -2.66
CA GLY A 10 15.64 4.01 -3.29
C GLY A 10 14.64 4.50 -2.25
N PHE A 11 14.36 3.67 -1.24
CA PHE A 11 13.42 3.98 -0.15
C PHE A 11 13.77 5.24 0.64
N ALA A 12 15.07 5.52 0.83
CA ALA A 12 15.52 6.73 1.52
C ALA A 12 15.02 8.02 0.85
N PHE A 13 14.88 8.06 -0.49
CA PHE A 13 14.32 9.22 -1.19
C PHE A 13 12.85 9.46 -0.85
N ILE A 14 12.06 8.40 -0.66
CA ILE A 14 10.67 8.51 -0.21
C ILE A 14 10.64 9.05 1.22
N LEU A 15 11.49 8.53 2.12
CA LEU A 15 11.54 9.01 3.51
C LEU A 15 11.86 10.51 3.57
N ILE A 16 12.82 10.99 2.77
CA ILE A 16 13.15 12.41 2.66
C ILE A 16 11.93 13.22 2.20
N ASN A 17 11.19 12.74 1.19
CA ASN A 17 10.00 13.41 0.70
C ASN A 17 8.88 13.44 1.75
N VAL A 18 8.64 12.34 2.47
CA VAL A 18 7.65 12.28 3.55
C VAL A 18 8.01 13.22 4.69
N LEU A 19 9.29 13.27 5.10
CA LEU A 19 9.76 14.24 6.10
C LEU A 19 9.55 15.68 5.61
N THR A 20 9.79 15.94 4.33
CA THR A 20 9.54 17.25 3.71
C THR A 20 8.05 17.61 3.72
N VAL A 21 7.16 16.65 3.42
CA VAL A 21 5.70 16.81 3.55
C VAL A 21 5.33 17.23 4.96
N PHE A 22 5.74 16.48 5.99
CA PHE A 22 5.33 16.80 7.36
C PHE A 22 6.00 18.06 7.93
N TYR A 23 7.10 18.51 7.34
CA TYR A 23 7.71 19.80 7.70
C TYR A 23 6.90 21.00 7.16
N TYR A 24 6.44 20.95 5.90
CA TYR A 24 5.74 22.07 5.26
C TYR A 24 4.21 22.00 5.33
N ASP A 25 3.65 20.79 5.28
CA ASP A 25 2.21 20.53 5.18
C ASP A 25 1.80 19.36 6.08
N PRO A 26 1.90 19.51 7.42
CA PRO A 26 1.61 18.43 8.36
C PRO A 26 0.14 17.97 8.35
N ASN A 27 -0.77 18.80 7.84
CA ASN A 27 -2.20 18.51 7.74
C ASN A 27 -2.64 18.07 6.34
N LEU A 28 -1.71 17.98 5.38
CA LEU A 28 -1.93 17.53 4.00
C LEU A 28 -2.92 18.40 3.21
N ASN A 29 -3.08 19.66 3.60
CA ASN A 29 -4.07 20.59 3.07
C ASN A 29 -3.56 22.03 2.90
N ALA A 30 -2.30 22.29 3.25
CA ALA A 30 -1.66 23.60 3.12
C ALA A 30 -0.85 23.70 1.82
N ASP A 31 -0.61 24.91 1.36
CA ASP A 31 0.33 25.15 0.28
C ASP A 31 1.77 24.99 0.76
N SER A 32 2.57 24.30 -0.04
CA SER A 32 4.01 24.10 0.19
C SER A 32 4.83 24.90 -0.82
N PRO A 33 6.10 25.24 -0.52
CA PRO A 33 6.99 25.84 -1.50
C PRO A 33 7.06 25.00 -2.78
N ARG A 34 6.98 25.65 -3.95
CA ARG A 34 6.84 24.96 -5.25
C ARG A 34 7.95 23.95 -5.55
N TRP A 35 9.14 24.15 -4.97
CA TRP A 35 10.26 23.22 -5.13
C TRP A 35 9.98 21.84 -4.54
N THR A 36 9.11 21.73 -3.54
CA THR A 36 8.79 20.43 -2.91
C THR A 36 8.15 19.50 -3.92
N CYS A 37 7.29 19.99 -4.81
CA CYS A 37 6.68 19.19 -5.88
C CYS A 37 7.73 18.59 -6.84
N PHE A 38 8.80 19.34 -7.17
CA PHE A 38 9.91 18.81 -7.98
C PHE A 38 10.73 17.78 -7.21
N SER A 39 10.96 17.98 -5.91
CA SER A 39 11.60 16.98 -5.04
C SER A 39 10.78 15.70 -4.94
N TYR A 40 9.45 15.83 -4.83
CA TYR A 40 8.53 14.71 -4.78
C TYR A 40 8.59 13.89 -6.07
N ALA A 41 8.52 14.55 -7.23
CA ALA A 41 8.66 13.90 -8.52
C ALA A 41 10.02 13.17 -8.64
N LEU A 42 11.11 13.83 -8.26
CA LEU A 42 12.44 13.24 -8.32
C LEU A 42 12.57 12.03 -7.39
N GLY A 43 12.13 12.13 -6.14
CA GLY A 43 12.29 11.03 -5.18
C GLY A 43 11.41 9.82 -5.52
N VAL A 44 10.21 10.04 -6.03
CA VAL A 44 9.34 8.96 -6.53
C VAL A 44 9.94 8.30 -7.78
N PHE A 45 10.48 9.08 -8.71
CA PHE A 45 11.19 8.55 -9.88
C PHE A 45 12.44 7.73 -9.49
N LEU A 46 13.23 8.25 -8.55
CA LEU A 46 14.42 7.54 -8.06
C LEU A 46 14.04 6.27 -7.32
N TYR A 47 12.99 6.27 -6.51
CA TYR A 47 12.49 5.05 -5.85
C TYR A 47 12.20 3.95 -6.87
N GLN A 48 11.30 4.22 -7.83
CA GLN A 48 10.95 3.29 -8.91
C GLN A 48 12.18 2.79 -9.67
N THR A 49 13.14 3.68 -9.92
CA THR A 49 14.33 3.33 -10.72
C THR A 49 15.21 2.36 -9.94
N PHE A 50 15.42 2.60 -8.64
CA PHE A 50 16.26 1.76 -7.80
C PHE A 50 15.61 0.40 -7.54
N ASP A 51 14.31 0.40 -7.28
CA ASP A 51 13.44 -0.78 -7.18
C ASP A 51 13.59 -1.68 -8.42
N GLY A 52 13.28 -1.18 -9.63
CA GLY A 52 13.45 -1.97 -10.85
C GLY A 52 14.90 -2.39 -11.17
N CYS A 53 15.90 -1.71 -10.59
CA CYS A 53 17.32 -2.06 -10.77
C CYS A 53 17.79 -3.17 -9.83
N ASP A 54 17.15 -3.40 -8.68
CA ASP A 54 17.67 -4.30 -7.67
C ASP A 54 17.67 -5.77 -8.13
N GLY A 55 16.61 -6.24 -8.79
CA GLY A 55 16.47 -7.59 -9.31
C GLY A 55 17.34 -7.81 -10.54
N VAL A 56 17.49 -6.78 -11.39
CA VAL A 56 18.43 -6.80 -12.52
C VAL A 56 19.85 -6.93 -12.00
N HIS A 57 20.21 -6.14 -10.99
CA HIS A 57 21.51 -6.19 -10.35
C HIS A 57 21.74 -7.55 -9.67
N ALA A 58 20.77 -8.06 -8.91
CA ALA A 58 20.81 -9.36 -8.25
C ALA A 58 21.10 -10.50 -9.24
N ARG A 59 20.41 -10.52 -10.39
CA ARG A 59 20.67 -11.50 -11.47
C ARG A 59 22.08 -11.36 -12.03
N ARG A 60 22.52 -10.13 -12.29
CA ARG A 60 23.86 -9.86 -12.85
C ARG A 60 24.99 -10.33 -11.93
N ILE A 61 24.85 -10.20 -10.62
CA ILE A 61 25.88 -10.59 -9.65
C ILE A 61 25.64 -11.99 -9.05
N ASN A 62 24.69 -12.77 -9.59
CA ASN A 62 24.32 -14.10 -9.12
C ASN A 62 23.94 -14.15 -7.63
N GLN A 63 23.20 -13.13 -7.16
CA GLN A 63 22.69 -12.99 -5.79
C GLN A 63 21.15 -12.94 -5.74
N SER A 64 20.46 -13.45 -6.76
CA SER A 64 19.00 -13.63 -6.71
C SER A 64 18.63 -14.69 -5.68
N GLY A 65 17.58 -14.45 -4.89
CA GLY A 65 17.04 -15.44 -3.96
C GLY A 65 15.82 -14.94 -3.19
N PRO A 66 15.16 -15.85 -2.43
CA PRO A 66 13.91 -15.58 -1.73
C PRO A 66 13.97 -14.41 -0.73
N LEU A 67 15.10 -14.23 -0.05
CA LEU A 67 15.28 -13.11 0.87
C LEU A 67 15.23 -11.75 0.16
N GLY A 68 15.79 -11.67 -1.06
CA GLY A 68 15.77 -10.43 -1.84
C GLY A 68 14.34 -10.07 -2.26
N GLU A 69 13.62 -11.05 -2.80
CA GLU A 69 12.21 -10.89 -3.20
C GLU A 69 11.31 -10.48 -2.02
N LEU A 70 11.46 -11.15 -0.86
CA LEU A 70 10.74 -10.76 0.36
C LEU A 70 11.08 -9.34 0.81
N PHE A 71 12.36 -8.99 0.80
CA PHE A 71 12.83 -7.69 1.26
C PHE A 71 12.27 -6.56 0.39
N ASP A 72 12.34 -6.73 -0.92
CA ASP A 72 11.82 -5.80 -1.92
C ASP A 72 10.32 -5.54 -1.70
N HIS A 73 9.51 -6.61 -1.72
CA HIS A 73 8.06 -6.52 -1.46
C HIS A 73 7.72 -5.87 -0.12
N SER A 74 8.52 -6.11 0.91
CA SER A 74 8.28 -5.53 2.24
C SER A 74 8.49 -4.01 2.25
N ILE A 75 9.52 -3.53 1.55
CA ILE A 75 9.79 -2.10 1.40
C ILE A 75 8.70 -1.43 0.54
N ASP A 76 8.31 -2.07 -0.56
CA ASP A 76 7.21 -1.64 -1.41
C ASP A 76 5.89 -1.51 -0.65
N ALA A 77 5.61 -2.47 0.23
CA ALA A 77 4.41 -2.46 1.05
C ALA A 77 4.34 -1.25 1.98
N ILE A 78 5.47 -0.86 2.58
CA ILE A 78 5.58 0.33 3.44
C ILE A 78 5.48 1.60 2.58
N ASN A 79 6.22 1.63 1.46
CA ASN A 79 6.24 2.75 0.55
C ASN A 79 4.85 3.10 0.01
N SER A 80 4.00 2.09 -0.20
CA SER A 80 2.63 2.26 -0.70
C SER A 80 1.83 3.27 0.14
N THR A 81 1.93 3.22 1.47
CA THR A 81 1.27 4.17 2.38
C THR A 81 2.03 5.49 2.48
N LEU A 82 3.36 5.46 2.48
CA LEU A 82 4.17 6.67 2.57
C LEU A 82 3.99 7.59 1.36
N SER A 83 3.93 7.00 0.17
CA SER A 83 3.67 7.72 -1.09
C SER A 83 2.30 8.38 -1.13
N ILE A 84 1.31 7.84 -0.40
CA ILE A 84 0.00 8.49 -0.27
C ILE A 84 0.09 9.82 0.48
N PHE A 85 0.95 9.96 1.49
CA PHE A 85 1.12 11.27 2.16
C PHE A 85 1.68 12.32 1.21
N ILE A 86 2.62 11.93 0.35
CA ILE A 86 3.18 12.80 -0.70
C ILE A 86 2.06 13.22 -1.66
N PHE A 87 1.31 12.25 -2.17
CA PHE A 87 0.19 12.52 -3.06
C PHE A 87 -0.86 13.43 -2.40
N ALA A 88 -1.23 13.14 -1.16
CA ALA A 88 -2.23 13.89 -0.41
C ALA A 88 -1.84 15.35 -0.18
N SER A 89 -0.55 15.60 0.12
CA SER A 89 -0.02 16.97 0.23
C SER A 89 -0.04 17.70 -1.11
N VAL A 90 0.38 17.04 -2.20
CA VAL A 90 0.36 17.61 -3.56
C VAL A 90 -1.06 17.99 -3.98
N THR A 91 -2.05 17.14 -3.67
CA THR A 91 -3.46 17.39 -4.01
C THR A 91 -4.20 18.23 -2.98
N GLY A 92 -3.65 18.46 -1.78
CA GLY A 92 -4.30 19.22 -0.71
C GLY A 92 -5.57 18.57 -0.14
N MET A 93 -5.64 17.24 -0.10
CA MET A 93 -6.88 16.54 0.28
C MET A 93 -7.12 16.45 1.80
N GLY A 94 -6.11 16.75 2.60
CA GLY A 94 -6.15 16.67 4.06
C GLY A 94 -6.34 15.26 4.61
N PHE A 95 -6.44 15.16 5.93
CA PHE A 95 -6.93 13.95 6.60
C PHE A 95 -8.44 13.78 6.40
N SER A 96 -8.83 13.33 5.22
CA SER A 96 -10.22 13.25 4.77
C SER A 96 -10.62 11.86 4.28
N TYR A 97 -11.90 11.68 3.93
CA TYR A 97 -12.37 10.47 3.27
C TYR A 97 -11.68 10.21 1.92
N ARG A 98 -11.20 11.26 1.24
CA ARG A 98 -10.41 11.11 0.01
C ARG A 98 -9.09 10.41 0.28
N LEU A 99 -8.41 10.77 1.37
CA LEU A 99 -7.19 10.09 1.83
C LEU A 99 -7.45 8.61 2.15
N MET A 100 -8.55 8.31 2.84
CA MET A 100 -8.97 6.93 3.12
C MET A 100 -9.23 6.13 1.86
N LEU A 101 -9.87 6.73 0.85
CA LEU A 101 -10.13 6.08 -0.44
C LEU A 101 -8.83 5.84 -1.21
N SER A 102 -7.89 6.79 -1.20
CA SER A 102 -6.55 6.59 -1.77
C SER A 102 -5.79 5.46 -1.07
N GLN A 103 -5.83 5.40 0.27
CA GLN A 103 -5.26 4.31 1.06
C GLN A 103 -5.86 2.96 0.71
N PHE A 104 -7.19 2.87 0.61
CA PHE A 104 -7.87 1.67 0.19
C PHE A 104 -7.45 1.24 -1.22
N ALA A 105 -7.46 2.15 -2.20
CA ALA A 105 -7.13 1.84 -3.58
C ALA A 105 -5.68 1.34 -3.72
N MET A 106 -4.73 2.01 -3.07
CA MET A 106 -3.31 1.63 -3.10
C MET A 106 -3.09 0.24 -2.49
N LEU A 107 -3.60 0.00 -1.28
CA LEU A 107 -3.44 -1.29 -0.62
C LEU A 107 -4.21 -2.41 -1.32
N THR A 108 -5.32 -2.10 -1.99
CA THR A 108 -6.08 -3.09 -2.78
C THR A 108 -5.27 -3.54 -3.99
N ASN A 109 -4.67 -2.61 -4.74
CA ASN A 109 -3.79 -2.97 -5.86
C ASN A 109 -2.63 -3.85 -5.41
N PHE A 110 -1.97 -3.48 -4.31
CA PHE A 110 -0.81 -4.22 -3.81
C PHE A 110 -1.20 -5.61 -3.28
N TYR A 111 -2.30 -5.70 -2.51
CA TYR A 111 -2.82 -6.98 -2.03
C TYR A 111 -3.24 -7.90 -3.18
N LEU A 112 -3.94 -7.38 -4.19
CA LEU A 112 -4.38 -8.18 -5.34
C LEU A 112 -3.21 -8.71 -6.17
N SER A 113 -2.17 -7.89 -6.39
CA SER A 113 -0.98 -8.31 -7.12
C SER A 113 -0.23 -9.41 -6.36
N THR A 114 -0.11 -9.27 -5.04
CA THR A 114 0.51 -10.28 -4.17
C THR A 114 -0.31 -11.57 -4.12
N TRP A 115 -1.64 -11.45 -4.04
CA TRP A 115 -2.57 -12.58 -4.06
C TRP A 115 -2.49 -13.34 -5.39
N GLU A 116 -2.44 -12.61 -6.50
CA GLU A 116 -2.26 -13.16 -7.83
C GLU A 116 -0.93 -13.91 -7.96
N GLU A 117 0.16 -13.32 -7.50
CA GLU A 117 1.49 -13.94 -7.51
C GLU A 117 1.53 -15.20 -6.62
N TYR A 118 0.93 -15.16 -5.43
CA TYR A 118 0.84 -16.33 -4.56
C TYR A 118 0.23 -17.53 -5.30
N HIS A 119 -0.86 -17.32 -6.03
CA HIS A 119 -1.57 -18.39 -6.72
C HIS A 119 -0.93 -18.80 -8.04
N THR A 120 -0.41 -17.85 -8.81
CA THR A 120 0.09 -18.09 -10.17
C THR A 120 1.60 -18.32 -10.25
N HIS A 121 2.32 -18.01 -9.18
CA HIS A 121 3.78 -17.96 -9.11
C HIS A 121 4.44 -17.05 -10.15
N THR A 122 3.70 -16.03 -10.58
CA THR A 122 4.19 -15.02 -11.52
C THR A 122 3.63 -13.67 -11.10
N LEU A 123 4.52 -12.69 -10.92
CA LEU A 123 4.12 -11.31 -10.74
C LEU A 123 3.66 -10.73 -12.09
N TYR A 124 2.35 -10.52 -12.24
CA TYR A 124 1.79 -9.83 -13.39
C TYR A 124 1.79 -8.33 -13.13
N LEU A 125 2.48 -7.58 -13.99
CA LEU A 125 2.35 -6.13 -14.00
C LEU A 125 1.03 -5.77 -14.70
N SER A 126 0.30 -4.80 -14.15
CA SER A 126 -1.00 -4.40 -14.69
C SER A 126 -0.90 -4.01 -16.17
N GLU A 127 -1.78 -4.59 -17.02
CA GLU A 127 -1.85 -4.31 -18.47
C GLU A 127 -2.15 -2.82 -18.75
N PHE A 128 -2.82 -2.14 -17.82
CA PHE A 128 -3.13 -0.72 -17.87
C PHE A 128 -2.58 -0.03 -16.63
N SER A 129 -1.73 1.00 -16.82
CA SER A 129 -1.05 1.71 -15.73
C SER A 129 -0.26 0.77 -14.81
N GLY A 130 0.68 0.01 -15.39
CA GLY A 130 1.69 -0.71 -14.62
C GLY A 130 2.52 0.23 -13.73
N PRO A 131 3.32 -0.31 -12.80
CA PRO A 131 4.12 0.51 -11.87
C PRO A 131 4.99 1.55 -12.60
N VAL A 132 5.55 1.18 -13.76
CA VAL A 132 6.42 2.08 -14.53
C VAL A 132 5.64 3.26 -15.13
N GLU A 133 4.60 2.98 -15.92
CA GLU A 133 3.83 4.03 -16.59
C GLU A 133 3.06 4.89 -15.59
N GLY A 134 2.45 4.26 -14.58
CA GLY A 134 1.68 4.95 -13.55
C GLY A 134 2.53 5.92 -12.75
N ILE A 135 3.72 5.49 -12.30
CA ILE A 135 4.61 6.34 -11.51
C ILE A 135 5.21 7.46 -12.37
N LEU A 136 5.54 7.21 -13.64
CA LEU A 136 6.00 8.27 -14.56
C LEU A 136 4.92 9.34 -14.78
N ILE A 137 3.65 8.94 -14.93
CA ILE A 137 2.52 9.89 -14.99
C ILE A 137 2.45 10.72 -13.72
N VAL A 138 2.55 10.09 -12.53
CA VAL A 138 2.57 10.81 -11.25
C VAL A 138 3.73 11.81 -11.19
N CYS A 139 4.93 11.44 -11.64
CA CYS A 139 6.09 12.33 -11.69
C CYS A 139 5.83 13.56 -12.58
N VAL A 140 5.28 13.34 -13.78
CA VAL A 140 4.89 14.44 -14.69
C VAL A 140 3.87 15.35 -14.04
N VAL A 141 2.82 14.79 -13.41
CA VAL A 141 1.77 15.60 -12.76
C VAL A 141 2.32 16.36 -11.55
N PHE A 142 3.27 15.81 -10.80
CA PHE A 142 3.94 16.53 -9.71
C PHE A 142 4.77 17.70 -10.24
N VAL A 143 5.53 17.51 -11.33
CA VAL A 143 6.25 18.60 -12.00
C VAL A 143 5.28 19.69 -12.48
N LEU A 144 4.17 19.31 -13.12
CA LEU A 144 3.14 20.25 -13.56
C LEU A 144 2.52 20.99 -12.37
N THR A 145 2.29 20.32 -11.24
CA THR A 145 1.81 20.95 -10.01
C THR A 145 2.83 21.97 -9.48
N GLY A 146 4.13 21.68 -9.57
CA GLY A 146 5.19 22.63 -9.26
C GLY A 146 5.23 23.85 -10.20
N ILE A 147 4.82 23.72 -11.47
CA ILE A 147 4.84 24.78 -12.51
C ILE A 147 3.55 25.62 -12.53
N TYR A 148 2.40 25.03 -12.27
CA TYR A 148 1.11 25.73 -12.39
C TYR A 148 0.42 25.97 -11.04
N GLY A 149 0.87 25.28 -9.99
CA GLY A 149 0.28 25.34 -8.67
C GLY A 149 -0.82 24.30 -8.45
N LYS A 150 -1.04 23.98 -7.18
CA LYS A 150 -2.01 22.97 -6.71
C LYS A 150 -3.43 23.26 -7.18
N GLN A 151 -3.88 24.50 -7.00
CA GLN A 151 -5.26 24.89 -7.34
C GLN A 151 -5.58 24.65 -8.82
N THR A 152 -4.68 25.01 -9.73
CA THR A 152 -4.91 24.88 -11.17
C THR A 152 -4.89 23.42 -11.63
N ILE A 153 -4.02 22.58 -11.08
CA ILE A 153 -3.91 21.18 -11.52
C ILE A 153 -4.99 20.30 -10.88
N TRP A 154 -5.30 20.52 -9.60
CA TRP A 154 -6.14 19.59 -8.83
C TRP A 154 -7.54 20.11 -8.53
N HIS A 155 -7.76 21.43 -8.49
CA HIS A 155 -9.03 22.02 -8.08
C HIS A 155 -9.62 22.99 -9.11
N THR A 156 -9.39 22.72 -10.40
CA THR A 156 -10.08 23.45 -11.47
C THR A 156 -11.51 22.94 -11.57
N TYR A 157 -12.48 23.84 -11.41
CA TYR A 157 -13.90 23.56 -11.63
C TYR A 157 -14.14 23.08 -13.07
N LEU A 158 -14.91 22.01 -13.23
CA LEU A 158 -15.24 21.46 -14.54
C LEU A 158 -16.72 21.64 -14.86
N PHE A 159 -17.59 21.09 -14.01
CA PHE A 159 -19.04 21.15 -14.19
C PHE A 159 -19.76 20.84 -12.87
N THR A 160 -21.07 21.05 -12.85
CA THR A 160 -21.91 20.76 -11.69
C THR A 160 -22.87 19.63 -12.03
N ILE A 161 -23.05 18.69 -11.11
CA ILE A 161 -24.05 17.62 -11.19
C ILE A 161 -25.14 17.90 -10.16
N THR A 162 -26.39 17.90 -10.60
CA THR A 162 -27.56 17.99 -9.72
C THR A 162 -28.19 16.60 -9.58
N VAL A 163 -28.17 16.05 -8.36
CA VAL A 163 -28.81 14.76 -8.02
C VAL A 163 -29.91 15.00 -6.99
N GLY A 164 -31.16 15.04 -7.43
CA GLY A 164 -32.28 15.48 -6.60
C GLY A 164 -32.06 16.92 -6.13
N ASP A 165 -32.09 17.16 -4.82
CA ASP A 165 -31.87 18.48 -4.22
C ASP A 165 -30.38 18.78 -3.94
N LYS A 166 -29.47 17.86 -4.25
CA LYS A 166 -28.03 18.04 -4.01
C LYS A 166 -27.34 18.54 -5.27
N VAL A 167 -26.67 19.67 -5.14
CA VAL A 167 -25.79 20.26 -6.16
C VAL A 167 -24.35 19.94 -5.78
N ILE A 168 -23.63 19.24 -6.66
CA ILE A 168 -22.25 18.80 -6.45
C ILE A 168 -21.39 19.41 -7.55
N ASP A 169 -20.46 20.28 -7.17
CA ASP A 169 -19.45 20.79 -8.08
C ASP A 169 -18.34 19.75 -8.24
N VAL A 170 -17.99 19.46 -9.49
CA VAL A 170 -16.98 18.49 -9.87
C VAL A 170 -15.72 19.23 -10.28
N ASP A 171 -14.61 18.92 -9.60
CA ASP A 171 -13.29 19.43 -9.94
C ASP A 171 -12.41 18.38 -10.64
N THR A 172 -11.22 18.79 -11.05
CA THR A 172 -10.21 17.91 -11.65
C THR A 172 -9.80 16.74 -10.75
N LEU A 173 -9.75 16.91 -9.43
CA LEU A 173 -9.40 15.86 -8.48
C LEU A 173 -10.49 14.77 -8.46
N ASP A 174 -11.76 15.15 -8.49
CA ASP A 174 -12.89 14.20 -8.56
C ASP A 174 -12.83 13.32 -9.81
N VAL A 175 -12.42 13.89 -10.96
CA VAL A 175 -12.19 13.11 -12.19
C VAL A 175 -11.03 12.13 -12.02
N VAL A 176 -9.91 12.55 -11.43
CA VAL A 176 -8.76 11.66 -11.17
C VAL A 176 -9.15 10.51 -10.24
N PHE A 177 -9.91 10.78 -9.18
CA PHE A 177 -10.44 9.72 -8.32
C PHE A 177 -11.37 8.77 -9.08
N SER A 178 -12.25 9.29 -9.94
CA SER A 178 -13.16 8.46 -10.74
C SER A 178 -12.40 7.53 -11.70
N LEU A 179 -11.36 8.05 -12.37
CA LEU A 179 -10.48 7.25 -13.22
C LEU A 179 -9.67 6.23 -12.42
N SER A 180 -9.23 6.60 -11.21
CA SER A 180 -8.48 5.70 -10.33
C SER A 180 -9.33 4.53 -9.85
N VAL A 181 -10.61 4.78 -9.50
CA VAL A 181 -11.58 3.73 -9.16
C VAL A 181 -11.84 2.82 -10.37
N PHE A 182 -12.01 3.39 -11.56
CA PHE A 182 -12.17 2.60 -12.78
C PHE A 182 -10.95 1.70 -13.04
N GLY A 183 -9.73 2.26 -12.95
CA GLY A 183 -8.49 1.49 -13.08
C GLY A 183 -8.37 0.37 -12.04
N LEU A 184 -8.72 0.65 -10.78
CA LEU A 184 -8.73 -0.36 -9.71
C LEU A 184 -9.66 -1.53 -10.02
N VAL A 185 -10.86 -1.26 -10.55
CA VAL A 185 -11.80 -2.31 -10.95
C VAL A 185 -11.23 -3.16 -12.09
N LEU A 186 -10.62 -2.54 -13.09
CA LEU A 186 -9.97 -3.27 -14.19
C LEU A 186 -8.83 -4.16 -13.68
N ASN A 187 -7.99 -3.65 -12.79
CA ASN A 187 -6.88 -4.42 -12.19
C ASN A 187 -7.41 -5.61 -11.41
N ALA A 188 -8.47 -5.43 -10.60
CA ALA A 188 -9.09 -6.53 -9.87
C ALA A 188 -9.70 -7.61 -10.78
N LEU A 189 -10.35 -7.20 -11.87
CA LEU A 189 -10.87 -8.13 -12.87
C LEU A 189 -9.75 -8.87 -13.60
N SER A 190 -8.64 -8.18 -13.90
CA SER A 190 -7.46 -8.78 -14.53
C SER A 190 -6.80 -9.82 -13.62
N ALA A 191 -6.53 -9.48 -12.36
CA ALA A 191 -5.93 -10.37 -11.38
C ALA A 191 -6.78 -11.65 -11.21
N LYS A 192 -8.11 -11.48 -11.08
CA LYS A 192 -9.04 -12.62 -11.03
C LYS A 192 -8.93 -13.49 -12.29
N ARG A 193 -8.96 -12.87 -13.48
CA ARG A 193 -8.90 -13.59 -14.76
C ARG A 193 -7.62 -14.43 -14.87
N ASN A 194 -6.49 -13.89 -14.41
CA ASN A 194 -5.20 -14.57 -14.46
C ASN A 194 -5.14 -15.75 -13.50
N VAL A 195 -5.62 -15.61 -12.26
CA VAL A 195 -5.75 -16.72 -11.31
C VAL A 195 -6.70 -17.80 -11.84
N ASP A 196 -7.86 -17.40 -12.37
CA ASP A 196 -8.82 -18.34 -12.96
C ASP A 196 -8.20 -19.12 -14.13
N LYS A 197 -7.43 -18.44 -14.98
CA LYS A 197 -6.72 -19.04 -16.12
C LYS A 197 -5.61 -19.99 -15.67
N TYR A 198 -4.86 -19.63 -14.63
CA TYR A 198 -3.83 -20.49 -14.06
C TYR A 198 -4.42 -21.82 -13.60
N TYR A 199 -5.46 -21.81 -12.76
CA TYR A 199 -6.06 -23.05 -12.28
C TYR A 199 -6.67 -23.88 -13.41
N ARG A 200 -7.32 -23.26 -14.42
CA ARG A 200 -7.84 -24.00 -15.58
C ARG A 200 -6.77 -24.73 -16.39
N ASN A 201 -5.56 -24.18 -16.46
CA ASN A 201 -4.47 -24.76 -17.25
C ASN A 201 -3.61 -25.72 -16.42
N SER A 202 -3.49 -25.50 -15.11
CA SER A 202 -2.64 -26.27 -14.21
C SER A 202 -3.29 -27.56 -13.71
N THR A 203 -4.61 -27.62 -13.52
CA THR A 203 -5.28 -28.88 -13.19
C THR A 203 -5.52 -29.72 -14.44
N SER A 204 -4.85 -30.87 -14.56
CA SER A 204 -5.18 -31.93 -15.53
C SER A 204 -6.52 -32.66 -15.19
N SER A 205 -7.34 -32.05 -14.34
CA SER A 205 -8.40 -32.68 -13.55
C SER A 205 -9.78 -32.20 -13.98
N THR A 206 -10.80 -33.00 -13.70
CA THR A 206 -12.22 -32.72 -13.94
C THR A 206 -12.64 -31.31 -13.54
N ASN A 207 -13.57 -30.70 -14.31
CA ASN A 207 -14.13 -29.35 -14.08
C ASN A 207 -14.47 -29.02 -12.61
N ASN A 208 -14.85 -30.03 -11.81
CA ASN A 208 -15.16 -29.87 -10.39
C ASN A 208 -13.95 -29.48 -9.53
N MET A 209 -12.75 -30.02 -9.78
CA MET A 209 -11.56 -29.71 -8.98
C MET A 209 -11.10 -28.27 -9.24
N THR A 210 -11.07 -27.86 -10.50
CA THR A 210 -10.74 -26.48 -10.89
C THR A 210 -11.68 -25.47 -10.24
N GLN A 211 -12.99 -25.77 -10.15
CA GLN A 211 -13.95 -24.89 -9.47
C GLN A 211 -13.69 -24.77 -7.97
N ILE A 212 -13.27 -25.87 -7.31
CA ILE A 212 -12.92 -25.86 -5.88
C ILE A 212 -11.70 -24.99 -5.63
N GLU A 213 -10.64 -25.12 -6.45
CA GLU A 213 -9.42 -24.33 -6.34
C GLU A 213 -9.67 -22.83 -6.57
N GLN A 214 -10.41 -22.49 -7.63
CA GLN A 214 -10.83 -21.10 -7.90
C GLN A 214 -11.65 -20.51 -6.75
N GLY A 215 -12.62 -21.27 -6.24
CA GLY A 215 -13.43 -20.87 -5.09
C GLY A 215 -12.59 -20.67 -3.82
N SER A 216 -11.57 -21.51 -3.62
CA SER A 216 -10.63 -21.37 -2.50
C SER A 216 -9.77 -20.11 -2.65
N ALA A 217 -9.24 -19.84 -3.84
CA ALA A 217 -8.44 -18.65 -4.12
C ALA A 217 -9.21 -17.36 -3.85
N ILE A 218 -10.47 -17.27 -4.29
CA ILE A 218 -11.32 -16.09 -4.04
C ILE A 218 -11.58 -15.88 -2.54
N LYS A 219 -11.67 -16.94 -1.73
CA LYS A 219 -11.78 -16.80 -0.27
C LYS A 219 -10.57 -16.08 0.33
N GLY A 220 -9.39 -16.18 -0.28
CA GLY A 220 -8.18 -15.44 0.09
C GLY A 220 -8.36 -13.91 0.06
N LEU A 221 -9.38 -13.38 -0.62
CA LEU A 221 -9.69 -11.95 -0.62
C LEU A 221 -10.52 -11.51 0.60
N LEU A 222 -11.20 -12.44 1.28
CA LEU A 222 -12.10 -12.13 2.38
C LEU A 222 -11.44 -11.39 3.54
N PRO A 223 -10.25 -11.76 4.05
CA PRO A 223 -9.63 -11.07 5.18
C PRO A 223 -9.39 -9.58 4.91
N PHE A 224 -8.92 -9.26 3.71
CA PHE A 224 -8.66 -7.89 3.29
C PHE A 224 -9.93 -7.03 3.21
N PHE A 225 -10.99 -7.53 2.57
CA PHE A 225 -12.24 -6.77 2.47
C PHE A 225 -13.00 -6.71 3.80
N ALA A 226 -12.92 -7.74 4.64
CA ALA A 226 -13.46 -7.70 6.00
C ALA A 226 -12.72 -6.66 6.87
N TYR A 227 -11.40 -6.58 6.72
CA TYR A 227 -10.58 -5.56 7.36
C TYR A 227 -11.01 -4.15 6.96
N PHE A 228 -11.12 -3.85 5.66
CA PHE A 228 -11.57 -2.54 5.20
C PHE A 228 -13.03 -2.23 5.53
N ALA A 229 -13.90 -3.25 5.59
CA ALA A 229 -15.27 -3.07 6.09
C ALA A 229 -15.27 -2.62 7.57
N SER A 230 -14.37 -3.16 8.40
CA SER A 230 -14.23 -2.74 9.79
C SER A 230 -13.71 -1.30 9.94
N ILE A 231 -12.76 -0.90 9.07
CA ILE A 231 -12.27 0.49 8.98
C ILE A 231 -13.41 1.42 8.57
N ALA A 232 -14.14 1.07 7.52
CA ALA A 232 -15.25 1.87 7.02
C ALA A 232 -16.34 2.06 8.10
N LEU A 233 -16.66 0.99 8.84
CA LEU A 233 -17.58 1.06 9.97
C LEU A 233 -17.06 2.00 11.07
N LEU A 234 -15.79 1.87 11.47
CA LEU A 234 -15.18 2.73 12.49
C LEU A 234 -15.20 4.21 12.08
N VAL A 235 -14.78 4.52 10.86
CA VAL A 235 -14.73 5.89 10.33
C VAL A 235 -16.13 6.47 10.12
N TRP A 236 -17.09 5.66 9.66
CA TRP A 236 -18.49 6.08 9.55
C TRP A 236 -19.08 6.47 10.91
N MET A 237 -18.73 5.73 11.97
CA MET A 237 -19.18 6.01 13.33
C MET A 237 -18.44 7.17 13.99
N GLN A 238 -17.16 7.35 13.68
CA GLN A 238 -16.35 8.45 14.19
C GLN A 238 -15.29 8.90 13.16
N PRO A 239 -15.61 9.92 12.33
CA PRO A 239 -14.71 10.39 11.28
C PRO A 239 -13.40 10.98 11.81
N ARG A 240 -13.35 11.41 13.07
CA ARG A 240 -12.14 11.95 13.70
C ARG A 240 -10.98 10.95 13.79
N PHE A 241 -11.24 9.64 13.57
CA PHE A 241 -10.17 8.64 13.47
C PHE A 241 -9.25 8.85 12.27
N ILE A 242 -9.68 9.55 11.21
CA ILE A 242 -8.82 9.83 10.06
C ILE A 242 -7.69 10.79 10.51
N THR A 243 -6.59 10.20 10.94
CA THR A 243 -5.41 10.88 11.51
C THR A 243 -4.15 10.22 10.97
N LEU A 244 -3.00 10.88 11.12
CA LEU A 244 -1.70 10.32 10.75
C LEU A 244 -1.47 8.93 11.32
N ALA A 245 -1.66 8.77 12.64
CA ALA A 245 -1.43 7.49 13.32
C ALA A 245 -2.38 6.40 12.79
N PHE A 246 -3.63 6.74 12.50
CA PHE A 246 -4.59 5.78 11.96
C PHE A 246 -4.23 5.32 10.54
N ILE A 247 -3.85 6.24 9.65
CA ILE A 247 -3.40 5.90 8.29
C ILE A 247 -2.13 5.04 8.32
N LEU A 248 -1.16 5.40 9.17
CA LEU A 248 0.04 4.59 9.36
C LEU A 248 -0.28 3.19 9.90
N SER A 249 -1.23 3.09 10.84
CA SER A 249 -1.66 1.80 11.37
C SER A 249 -2.27 0.89 10.30
N ILE A 250 -3.06 1.49 9.39
CA ILE A 250 -3.61 0.79 8.23
C ILE A 250 -2.49 0.32 7.29
N GLY A 251 -1.53 1.20 7.02
CA GLY A 251 -0.36 0.90 6.20
C GLY A 251 0.46 -0.26 6.73
N PHE A 252 0.87 -0.22 8.00
CA PHE A 252 1.66 -1.29 8.61
C PHE A 252 0.88 -2.62 8.72
N THR A 253 -0.43 -2.57 8.95
CA THR A 253 -1.29 -3.77 8.90
C THR A 253 -1.32 -4.38 7.50
N GLY A 254 -1.46 -3.54 6.47
CA GLY A 254 -1.36 -3.95 5.07
C GLY A 254 0.01 -4.54 4.73
N ALA A 255 1.09 -3.88 5.14
CA ALA A 255 2.46 -4.32 4.90
C ALA A 255 2.78 -5.67 5.57
N PHE A 256 2.37 -5.84 6.83
CA PHE A 256 2.46 -7.13 7.52
C PHE A 256 1.71 -8.23 6.76
N THR A 257 0.48 -7.94 6.31
CA THR A 257 -0.36 -8.92 5.62
C THR A 257 0.26 -9.36 4.30
N VAL A 258 0.74 -8.41 3.49
CA VAL A 258 1.42 -8.74 2.22
C VAL A 258 2.70 -9.51 2.47
N GLY A 259 3.52 -9.09 3.45
CA GLY A 259 4.71 -9.84 3.83
C GLY A 259 4.41 -11.28 4.22
N ARG A 260 3.32 -11.53 4.96
CA ARG A 260 2.85 -12.89 5.28
C ARG A 260 2.48 -13.70 4.03
N ILE A 261 1.80 -13.09 3.05
CA ILE A 261 1.45 -13.77 1.80
C ILE A 261 2.72 -14.14 1.02
N ILE A 262 3.69 -13.23 0.91
CA ILE A 262 4.98 -13.49 0.25
C ILE A 262 5.76 -14.60 0.96
N VAL A 263 5.81 -14.60 2.29
CA VAL A 263 6.43 -15.70 3.04
C VAL A 263 5.74 -17.03 2.71
N CYS A 264 4.41 -17.07 2.72
CA CYS A 264 3.69 -18.30 2.37
C CYS A 264 3.95 -18.74 0.92
N HIS A 265 4.04 -17.79 -0.02
CA HIS A 265 4.41 -18.06 -1.41
C HIS A 265 5.81 -18.69 -1.50
N LEU A 266 6.82 -18.03 -0.94
CA LEU A 266 8.23 -18.45 -0.99
C LEU A 266 8.49 -19.79 -0.29
N THR A 267 7.75 -20.06 0.79
CA THR A 267 7.89 -21.29 1.60
C THR A 267 6.87 -22.37 1.24
N LYS A 268 6.00 -22.11 0.26
CA LYS A 268 4.93 -23.03 -0.19
C LYS A 268 3.98 -23.46 0.94
N GLN A 269 3.67 -22.54 1.83
CA GLN A 269 2.67 -22.71 2.90
C GLN A 269 1.28 -22.30 2.42
N ASP A 270 0.25 -22.69 3.17
CA ASP A 270 -1.13 -22.28 2.93
C ASP A 270 -1.33 -20.77 3.04
N PHE A 271 -2.31 -20.24 2.30
CA PHE A 271 -2.62 -18.82 2.27
C PHE A 271 -3.02 -18.30 3.66
N PRO A 272 -2.45 -17.17 4.14
CA PRO A 272 -2.66 -16.69 5.50
C PRO A 272 -4.04 -16.01 5.65
N MET A 273 -5.07 -16.81 5.94
CA MET A 273 -6.46 -16.35 6.11
C MET A 273 -6.69 -15.51 7.38
N PHE A 274 -5.81 -15.60 8.37
CA PHE A 274 -5.92 -14.85 9.63
C PHE A 274 -4.65 -14.06 9.90
N ASN A 275 -4.79 -12.74 10.04
CA ASN A 275 -3.71 -11.82 10.34
C ASN A 275 -4.13 -10.96 11.54
N ALA A 276 -3.54 -11.20 12.71
CA ALA A 276 -3.98 -10.57 13.97
C ALA A 276 -4.06 -9.02 13.93
N PRO A 277 -3.13 -8.28 13.28
CA PRO A 277 -3.24 -6.83 13.16
C PRO A 277 -4.50 -6.33 12.44
N MET A 278 -5.15 -7.16 11.62
CA MET A 278 -6.42 -6.78 10.98
C MET A 278 -7.57 -6.61 12.00
N LEU A 279 -7.44 -7.11 13.23
CA LEU A 279 -8.46 -6.91 14.26
C LEU A 279 -8.40 -5.53 14.93
N ILE A 280 -7.33 -4.75 14.69
CA ILE A 280 -7.12 -3.45 15.34
C ILE A 280 -8.33 -2.50 15.18
N PRO A 281 -8.93 -2.27 14.00
CA PRO A 281 -10.06 -1.35 13.86
C PRO A 281 -11.32 -1.83 14.60
N LEU A 282 -11.56 -3.14 14.65
CA LEU A 282 -12.67 -3.71 15.44
C LEU A 282 -12.45 -3.51 16.94
N CYS A 283 -11.22 -3.75 17.43
CA CYS A 283 -10.87 -3.48 18.81
C CYS A 283 -11.01 -1.99 19.15
N GLN A 284 -10.53 -1.10 18.26
CA GLN A 284 -10.70 0.35 18.41
C GLN A 284 -12.17 0.75 18.46
N LEU A 285 -13.02 0.14 17.63
CA LEU A 285 -14.46 0.41 17.62
C LEU A 285 -15.13 0.03 18.96
N VAL A 286 -14.85 -1.17 19.45
CA VAL A 286 -15.40 -1.66 20.73
C VAL A 286 -14.92 -0.80 21.89
N LEU A 287 -13.61 -0.53 21.96
CA LEU A 287 -13.02 0.30 23.02
C LEU A 287 -13.54 1.74 22.96
N TYR A 288 -13.70 2.30 21.75
CA TYR A 288 -14.29 3.62 21.57
C TYR A 288 -15.69 3.69 22.18
N LYS A 289 -16.54 2.68 21.92
CA LYS A 289 -17.89 2.63 22.49
C LYS A 289 -17.91 2.45 24.00
N ILE A 290 -17.04 1.62 24.55
CA ILE A 290 -16.92 1.46 26.00
C ILE A 290 -16.49 2.78 26.65
N CYS A 291 -15.42 3.40 26.17
CA CYS A 291 -14.90 4.65 26.72
C CYS A 291 -15.91 5.81 26.61
N GLN A 292 -16.63 5.89 25.49
CA GLN A 292 -17.62 6.94 25.24
C GLN A 292 -18.86 6.75 26.13
N VAL A 293 -19.43 5.54 26.17
CA VAL A 293 -20.73 5.30 26.81
C VAL A 293 -20.60 4.99 28.30
N ALA A 294 -19.65 4.13 28.68
CA ALA A 294 -19.52 3.68 30.07
C ALA A 294 -18.72 4.67 30.92
N TRP A 295 -17.75 5.37 30.34
CA TRP A 295 -16.84 6.24 31.10
C TRP A 295 -16.98 7.73 30.79
N GLY A 296 -17.79 8.10 29.79
CA GLY A 296 -18.05 9.50 29.44
C GLY A 296 -16.79 10.29 29.07
N ILE A 297 -15.75 9.62 28.56
CA ILE A 297 -14.48 10.27 28.22
C ILE A 297 -14.68 11.12 26.95
N GLU A 298 -14.00 12.26 26.90
CA GLU A 298 -13.98 13.13 25.73
C GLU A 298 -13.51 12.40 24.47
N VAL A 299 -14.25 12.58 23.38
CA VAL A 299 -14.04 11.91 22.09
C VAL A 299 -12.61 12.09 21.57
N ASP A 300 -12.07 13.31 21.60
CA ASP A 300 -10.74 13.61 21.03
C ASP A 300 -9.63 12.89 21.79
N ARG A 301 -9.78 12.76 23.11
CA ARG A 301 -8.85 12.00 23.94
C ARG A 301 -8.89 10.51 23.63
N ILE A 302 -10.09 9.95 23.44
CA ILE A 302 -10.26 8.54 23.07
C ILE A 302 -9.64 8.27 21.69
N VAL A 303 -10.00 9.09 20.69
CA VAL A 303 -9.53 8.95 19.31
C VAL A 303 -8.01 9.05 19.25
N TYR A 304 -7.41 10.05 19.91
CA TYR A 304 -5.96 10.21 19.99
C TYR A 304 -5.29 8.96 20.58
N ALA A 305 -5.75 8.52 21.76
CA ALA A 305 -5.17 7.37 22.45
C ALA A 305 -5.30 6.07 21.64
N LEU A 306 -6.48 5.80 21.08
CA LEU A 306 -6.73 4.58 20.31
C LEU A 306 -6.00 4.58 18.96
N SER A 307 -5.87 5.73 18.30
CA SER A 307 -5.14 5.83 17.03
C SER A 307 -3.65 5.57 17.23
N TRP A 308 -3.03 6.17 18.25
CA TRP A 308 -1.62 5.94 18.57
C TRP A 308 -1.36 4.54 19.12
N LEU A 309 -2.29 3.96 19.89
CA LEU A 309 -2.21 2.56 20.32
C LEU A 309 -2.25 1.62 19.11
N GLY A 310 -3.20 1.82 18.18
CA GLY A 310 -3.30 1.02 16.96
C GLY A 310 -2.02 1.11 16.11
N PHE A 311 -1.50 2.33 15.93
CA PHE A 311 -0.22 2.54 15.25
C PHE A 311 0.92 1.80 15.93
N GLY A 312 1.11 1.97 17.24
CA GLY A 312 2.17 1.30 17.99
C GLY A 312 2.09 -0.23 17.91
N LEU A 313 0.88 -0.80 18.00
CA LEU A 313 0.67 -2.24 17.87
C LEU A 313 1.00 -2.74 16.46
N SER A 314 0.46 -2.12 15.42
CA SER A 314 0.71 -2.52 14.03
C SER A 314 2.18 -2.36 13.63
N LEU A 315 2.83 -1.26 14.02
CA LEU A 315 4.27 -1.06 13.81
C LEU A 315 5.10 -2.10 14.56
N GLY A 316 4.81 -2.33 15.84
CA GLY A 316 5.53 -3.30 16.68
C GLY A 316 5.45 -4.71 16.11
N VAL A 317 4.24 -5.17 15.74
CA VAL A 317 4.05 -6.48 15.11
C VAL A 317 4.78 -6.58 13.77
N HIS A 318 4.73 -5.53 12.94
CA HIS A 318 5.45 -5.52 11.66
C HIS A 318 6.97 -5.59 11.85
N ILE A 319 7.55 -4.81 12.78
CA ILE A 319 8.98 -4.85 13.08
C ILE A 319 9.39 -6.23 13.59
N MET A 320 8.62 -6.82 14.51
CA MET A 320 8.88 -8.16 15.03
C MET A 320 8.89 -9.20 13.90
N PHE A 321 7.87 -9.17 13.05
CA PHE A 321 7.75 -10.04 11.89
C PHE A 321 8.94 -9.91 10.94
N MET A 322 9.30 -8.68 10.56
CA MET A 322 10.43 -8.46 9.65
C MET A 322 11.76 -8.94 10.27
N ASN A 323 11.96 -8.69 11.55
CA ASN A 323 13.18 -9.12 12.24
C ASN A 323 13.28 -10.65 12.30
N GLU A 324 12.20 -11.33 12.66
CA GLU A 324 12.13 -12.80 12.72
C GLU A 324 12.38 -13.42 11.34
N ILE A 325 11.66 -12.98 10.32
CA ILE A 325 11.78 -13.58 8.98
C ILE A 325 13.15 -13.28 8.34
N ILE A 326 13.68 -12.06 8.49
CA ILE A 326 15.04 -11.76 8.00
C ILE A 326 16.05 -12.65 8.71
N HIS A 327 15.93 -12.85 10.02
CA HIS A 327 16.82 -13.72 10.77
C HIS A 327 16.74 -15.17 10.28
N GLU A 328 15.54 -15.74 10.19
CA GLU A 328 15.32 -17.12 9.74
C GLU A 328 15.86 -17.35 8.31
N PHE A 329 15.57 -16.44 7.37
CA PHE A 329 16.05 -16.57 5.99
C PHE A 329 17.56 -16.42 5.88
N THR A 330 18.16 -15.47 6.63
CA THR A 330 19.62 -15.26 6.60
C THR A 330 20.37 -16.44 7.21
N GLU A 331 19.84 -17.04 8.29
CA GLU A 331 20.41 -18.23 8.91
C GLU A 331 20.25 -19.47 8.02
N TYR A 332 19.03 -19.71 7.50
CA TYR A 332 18.74 -20.88 6.68
C TYR A 332 19.48 -20.88 5.33
N LEU A 333 19.52 -19.73 4.65
CA LEU A 333 20.16 -19.60 3.34
C LEU A 333 21.67 -19.32 3.43
N ASP A 334 22.20 -19.12 4.64
CA ASP A 334 23.59 -18.72 4.89
C ASP A 334 24.01 -17.46 4.10
N VAL A 335 23.19 -16.40 4.18
CA VAL A 335 23.42 -15.11 3.51
C VAL A 335 23.33 -13.94 4.49
N TYR A 336 23.87 -12.78 4.11
CA TYR A 336 23.63 -11.54 4.84
C TYR A 336 22.56 -10.70 4.13
N ALA A 337 21.71 -10.01 4.89
CA ALA A 337 20.63 -9.21 4.33
C ALA A 337 21.12 -7.97 3.58
N LEU A 338 22.19 -7.31 4.06
CA LEU A 338 22.66 -6.01 3.54
C LEU A 338 24.09 -6.04 3.00
N SER A 339 24.73 -7.21 2.96
CA SER A 339 26.08 -7.39 2.42
C SER A 339 26.17 -8.73 1.69
N ILE A 340 27.21 -8.90 0.87
CA ILE A 340 27.42 -10.14 0.14
C ILE A 340 28.33 -11.02 0.99
N LYS A 341 27.79 -12.13 1.52
CA LYS A 341 28.58 -13.09 2.30
C LYS A 341 29.50 -13.92 1.41
N HIS A 342 28.92 -14.49 0.36
CA HIS A 342 29.61 -15.37 -0.59
C HIS A 342 29.64 -14.71 -1.96
N SER A 343 30.77 -14.09 -2.31
CA SER A 343 30.97 -13.50 -3.63
C SER A 343 31.15 -14.61 -4.67
N LYS A 344 30.21 -14.71 -5.62
CA LYS A 344 30.30 -15.61 -6.78
C LYS A 344 30.95 -14.95 -7.99
N LEU A 345 31.75 -13.89 -7.78
CA LEU A 345 32.54 -13.26 -8.84
C LEU A 345 33.70 -14.20 -9.21
N THR A 346 33.45 -15.09 -10.16
CA THR A 346 34.45 -15.77 -10.99
C THR A 346 34.45 -15.19 -12.38
#